data_AF-A0A8K0CLS7-F1
#
_entry.id   AF-A0A8K0CLS7-F1
#
_cell.length_a   1.000
_cell.length_b   1.000
_cell.length_c   1.000
_cell.angle_alpha   90.00
_cell.angle_beta   90.00
_cell.angle_gamma   90.00
#
_symmetry.space_group_name_H-M   'P 1'
#
loop_
_entity.id
_entity.type
_entity.pdbx_description
1 polymer ?
#
loop_
_entity_poly.entity_id
_entity_poly.type
_entity_poly.pdbx_seq_one_letter_code
_entity_poly.pdbx_strand_id
1 'polypeptide(L)'
;NNLNYAVCIRKAAGYCSITYTNIQNGTTYPFQIRNVDDAGQPTVPPGQAGAEIFSCPDDYIVINGIRLCGDRLNDGSVIQDFTRNAPVTDSSAGPIIVPVRTDGRVTGRGFRLFYTQNRCPNT
;
A
#
# COMPACT_ATOMS: atom_id res chain seq x y z
N ASN A 1 2.23 8.96 -14.92
CA ASN A 1 1.60 7.63 -14.89
C ASN A 1 2.23 6.78 -15.98
N ASN A 2 2.30 5.46 -15.85
CA ASN A 2 3.23 4.55 -16.56
C ASN A 2 4.66 4.58 -15.97
N LEU A 3 4.75 4.26 -14.68
CA LEU A 3 5.98 4.22 -13.90
C LEU A 3 6.18 2.82 -13.33
N ASN A 4 7.43 2.39 -13.28
CA ASN A 4 7.86 1.17 -12.60
C ASN A 4 9.11 1.51 -11.78
N TYR A 5 8.94 1.69 -10.49
CA TYR A 5 10.01 2.08 -9.58
C TYR A 5 9.85 1.40 -8.23
N ALA A 6 10.88 1.48 -7.40
CA ALA A 6 10.84 0.98 -6.04
C ALA A 6 11.32 2.03 -5.06
N VAL A 7 10.69 2.07 -3.89
CA VAL A 7 11.21 2.78 -2.73
C VAL A 7 12.02 1.78 -1.91
N CYS A 8 13.30 2.07 -1.70
CA CYS A 8 14.19 1.23 -0.90
C CYS A 8 14.38 1.85 0.49
N ILE A 9 13.98 1.13 1.54
CA ILE A 9 14.16 1.59 2.92
C ILE A 9 15.18 0.69 3.61
N ARG A 10 16.28 1.31 4.05
CA ARG A 10 17.31 0.61 4.83
C ARG A 10 16.79 0.37 6.25
N LYS A 11 16.69 -0.89 6.65
CA LYS A 11 16.40 -1.25 8.03
C LYS A 11 17.57 -0.89 8.94
N ALA A 12 17.27 -0.24 10.06
CA ALA A 12 18.23 0.03 11.11
C ALA A 12 18.53 -1.24 11.91
N ALA A 13 19.71 -1.31 12.53
CA ALA A 13 20.07 -2.43 13.39
C ALA A 13 19.08 -2.56 14.56
N GLY A 14 18.64 -3.79 14.86
CA GLY A 14 17.66 -4.07 15.91
C GLY A 14 16.19 -3.82 15.53
N TYR A 15 15.89 -3.55 14.25
CA TYR A 15 14.54 -3.37 13.72
C TYR A 15 14.16 -4.54 12.80
N CYS A 16 12.96 -5.09 12.99
CA CYS A 16 12.52 -6.34 12.35
C CYS A 16 11.39 -6.14 11.33
N SER A 17 10.67 -5.01 11.37
CA SER A 17 9.56 -4.74 10.45
C SER A 17 9.39 -3.24 10.20
N ILE A 18 8.60 -2.87 9.19
CA ILE A 18 8.17 -1.50 8.94
C ILE A 18 6.65 -1.44 8.83
N THR A 19 6.03 -0.53 9.56
CA THR A 19 4.60 -0.25 9.46
C THR A 19 4.37 1.03 8.67
N TYR A 20 3.49 0.96 7.68
CA TYR A 20 3.07 2.08 6.84
C TYR A 20 1.68 2.56 7.23
N THR A 21 1.48 3.87 7.20
CA THR A 21 0.18 4.51 7.44
C THR A 21 0.02 5.74 6.53
N ASN A 22 -1.20 6.03 6.10
CA ASN A 22 -1.53 7.32 5.49
C ASN A 22 -2.16 8.30 6.50
N ILE A 23 -2.16 7.97 7.80
CA ILE A 23 -2.65 8.85 8.86
C ILE A 23 -1.46 9.29 9.72
N GLN A 24 -1.25 10.60 9.87
CA GLN A 24 -0.25 11.16 10.75
C GLN A 24 -0.87 12.30 11.56
N ASN A 25 -0.71 12.27 12.89
CA ASN A 25 -1.25 13.28 13.82
C ASN A 25 -2.76 13.54 13.62
N GLY A 26 -3.55 12.47 13.42
CA GLY A 26 -4.99 12.54 13.17
C GLY A 26 -5.39 13.03 11.76
N THR A 27 -4.44 13.47 10.95
CA THR A 27 -4.71 13.91 9.56
C THR A 27 -4.57 12.73 8.61
N THR A 28 -5.59 12.50 7.78
CA THR A 28 -5.56 11.49 6.72
C THR A 28 -4.99 12.10 5.44
N TYR A 29 -3.96 11.46 4.91
CA TYR A 29 -3.30 11.83 3.67
C TYR A 29 -3.78 10.96 2.50
N PRO A 30 -3.65 11.44 1.25
CA PRO A 30 -4.14 10.72 0.09
C PRO A 30 -3.55 9.31 -0.02
N PHE A 31 -4.42 8.35 -0.32
CA PHE A 31 -4.08 7.07 -0.90
C PHE A 31 -5.14 6.81 -1.97
N GLN A 32 -4.76 6.89 -3.24
CA GLN A 32 -5.63 6.62 -4.36
C GLN A 32 -4.83 6.06 -5.53
N ILE A 33 -4.99 4.76 -5.77
CA ILE A 33 -4.47 4.05 -6.93
C ILE A 33 -5.66 3.39 -7.60
N ARG A 34 -5.95 3.75 -8.85
CA ARG A 34 -7.16 3.30 -9.55
C ARG A 34 -6.82 2.14 -10.48
N ASN A 35 -7.71 1.18 -10.57
CA ASN A 35 -7.71 0.13 -11.57
C ASN A 35 -9.11 0.07 -12.17
N VAL A 36 -9.19 -0.31 -13.45
CA VAL A 36 -10.46 -0.54 -14.14
C VAL A 36 -10.37 -1.85 -14.92
N ASP A 37 -11.50 -2.53 -15.08
CA ASP A 37 -11.59 -3.72 -15.92
C ASP A 37 -11.57 -3.37 -17.43
N ASP A 38 -11.74 -4.40 -18.26
CA ASP A 38 -11.80 -4.27 -19.71
C ASP A 38 -12.97 -3.38 -20.19
N ALA A 39 -14.08 -3.35 -19.43
CA ALA A 39 -15.23 -2.49 -19.67
C ALA A 39 -15.07 -1.07 -19.11
N GLY A 40 -13.91 -0.75 -18.50
CA GLY A 40 -13.62 0.54 -17.91
C GLY A 40 -14.29 0.77 -16.55
N GLN A 41 -14.86 -0.27 -15.93
CA GLN A 41 -15.47 -0.18 -14.61
C GLN A 41 -14.41 -0.31 -13.51
N PRO A 42 -14.51 0.43 -12.40
CA PRO A 42 -13.57 0.28 -11.28
C PRO A 42 -13.54 -1.16 -10.74
N THR A 43 -12.34 -1.73 -10.58
CA THR A 43 -12.17 -3.06 -9.96
C THR A 43 -12.41 -3.05 -8.45
N VAL A 44 -12.29 -1.87 -7.83
CA VAL A 44 -12.52 -1.62 -6.41
C VAL A 44 -13.64 -0.57 -6.25
N PRO A 45 -14.65 -0.81 -5.41
CA PRO A 45 -15.68 0.17 -5.15
C PRO A 45 -15.12 1.50 -4.62
N PRO A 46 -15.70 2.65 -5.00
CA PRO A 46 -15.27 3.95 -4.49
C PRO A 46 -15.25 4.00 -2.95
N GLY A 47 -14.20 4.59 -2.39
CA GLY A 47 -14.01 4.72 -0.94
C GLY A 47 -13.45 3.49 -0.23
N GLN A 48 -13.14 2.40 -0.95
CA GLN A 48 -12.59 1.18 -0.39
C GLN A 48 -11.12 0.96 -0.75
N ALA A 49 -10.42 0.15 0.05
CA ALA A 49 -9.13 -0.44 -0.29
C ALA A 49 -9.32 -1.63 -1.22
N GLY A 50 -8.39 -1.78 -2.16
CA GLY A 50 -8.17 -3.01 -2.90
C GLY A 50 -6.93 -3.69 -2.36
N ALA A 51 -7.04 -4.99 -2.10
CA ALA A 51 -5.90 -5.85 -1.79
C ALA A 51 -5.87 -7.03 -2.78
N GLU A 52 -4.65 -7.50 -3.05
CA GLU A 52 -4.36 -8.62 -3.95
C GLU A 52 -4.58 -8.34 -5.44
N ILE A 53 -4.23 -9.34 -6.25
CA ILE A 53 -4.10 -9.23 -7.71
C ILE A 53 -5.43 -8.94 -8.42
N PHE A 54 -6.56 -9.43 -7.92
CA PHE A 54 -7.86 -9.22 -8.55
C PHE A 54 -8.35 -7.78 -8.35
N SER A 55 -8.09 -7.21 -7.17
CA SER A 55 -8.41 -5.81 -6.90
C SER A 55 -7.45 -4.87 -7.64
N CYS A 56 -6.18 -5.24 -7.70
CA CYS A 56 -5.07 -4.39 -8.16
C CYS A 56 -4.25 -5.04 -9.29
N PRO A 57 -4.87 -5.28 -10.46
CA PRO A 57 -4.21 -5.99 -11.56
C PRO A 57 -3.08 -5.18 -12.21
N ASP A 58 -3.27 -3.88 -12.42
CA ASP A 58 -2.44 -3.04 -13.29
C ASP A 58 -1.58 -2.05 -12.48
N ASP A 59 -2.25 -1.23 -11.67
CA ASP A 59 -1.68 -0.17 -10.85
C ASP A 59 -1.68 -0.58 -9.37
N TYR A 60 -0.51 -0.60 -8.74
CA TYR A 60 -0.38 -1.01 -7.35
C TYR A 60 0.90 -0.52 -6.68
N ILE A 61 0.84 -0.46 -5.36
CA ILE A 61 2.00 -0.46 -4.46
C ILE A 61 2.08 -1.82 -3.78
N VAL A 62 3.28 -2.39 -3.63
CA VAL A 62 3.48 -3.67 -2.94
C VAL A 62 4.05 -3.43 -1.55
N ILE A 63 3.35 -3.92 -0.52
CA ILE A 63 3.81 -3.89 0.88
C ILE A 63 3.60 -5.29 1.45
N ASN A 64 4.61 -5.85 2.10
CA ASN A 64 4.57 -7.22 2.65
C ASN A 64 4.17 -8.29 1.60
N GLY A 65 4.56 -8.08 0.34
CA GLY A 65 4.21 -8.96 -0.78
C GLY A 65 2.79 -8.79 -1.33
N ILE A 66 1.94 -7.96 -0.72
CA ILE A 66 0.54 -7.75 -1.12
C ILE A 66 0.45 -6.52 -2.03
N ARG A 67 -0.25 -6.65 -3.16
CA ARG A 67 -0.61 -5.51 -4.02
C ARG A 67 -1.74 -4.72 -3.40
N LEU A 68 -1.58 -3.42 -3.26
CA LEU A 68 -2.56 -2.51 -2.69
C LEU A 68 -2.93 -1.40 -3.67
N CYS A 69 -4.22 -1.08 -3.70
CA CYS A 69 -4.81 -0.02 -4.51
C CYS A 69 -6.14 0.45 -3.89
N GLY A 70 -6.95 1.22 -4.62
CA GLY A 70 -8.20 1.80 -4.12
C GLY A 70 -7.97 3.16 -3.42
N ASP A 71 -8.97 3.58 -2.64
CA ASP A 71 -9.06 4.89 -1.97
C ASP A 71 -8.64 4.87 -0.48
N ARG A 72 -8.19 3.72 0.00
CA ARG A 72 -7.76 3.47 1.37
C ARG A 72 -6.50 2.61 1.38
N LEU A 73 -5.60 2.88 2.32
CA LEU A 73 -4.51 1.95 2.63
C LEU A 73 -5.07 0.91 3.61
N ASN A 74 -5.27 -0.33 3.19
CA ASN A 74 -5.66 -1.44 4.06
C ASN A 74 -5.41 -2.77 3.33
N ASP A 75 -4.69 -3.71 3.97
CA ASP A 75 -4.43 -5.06 3.45
C ASP A 75 -5.32 -6.14 4.11
N GLY A 76 -6.22 -5.76 5.01
CA GLY A 76 -7.12 -6.64 5.75
C GLY A 76 -6.48 -7.31 6.98
N SER A 77 -5.17 -7.13 7.22
CA SER A 77 -4.45 -7.82 8.31
C SER A 77 -4.81 -7.31 9.69
N VAL A 78 -5.07 -6.00 9.82
CA VAL A 78 -5.45 -5.34 11.08
C VAL A 78 -6.97 -5.23 11.23
N ILE A 79 -7.67 -4.91 10.14
CA ILE A 79 -9.13 -4.78 10.12
C ILE A 79 -9.66 -5.15 8.72
N GLN A 80 -10.65 -6.04 8.67
CA GLN A 80 -11.26 -6.50 7.41
C GLN A 80 -12.31 -5.53 6.82
N ASP A 81 -12.52 -4.38 7.46
CA ASP A 81 -13.35 -3.30 6.92
C ASP A 81 -12.52 -2.44 5.95
N PHE A 82 -12.59 -2.78 4.66
CA PHE A 82 -11.86 -2.10 3.60
C PHE A 82 -12.35 -0.67 3.31
N THR A 83 -13.46 -0.21 3.91
CA THR A 83 -13.88 1.20 3.81
C THR A 83 -13.02 2.14 4.65
N ARG A 84 -12.16 1.57 5.51
CA ARG A 84 -11.30 2.28 6.46
C ARG A 84 -9.83 2.11 6.11
N ASN A 85 -9.04 3.14 6.40
CA ASN A 85 -7.58 3.01 6.39
C ASN A 85 -7.14 2.18 7.61
N ALA A 86 -6.11 1.38 7.41
CA ALA A 86 -5.45 0.59 8.44
C ALA A 86 -3.94 0.56 8.18
N PRO A 87 -3.11 0.48 9.24
CA PRO A 87 -1.68 0.34 9.07
C PRO A 87 -1.35 -1.01 8.43
N VAL A 88 -0.37 -1.03 7.52
CA VAL A 88 0.12 -2.23 6.84
C VAL A 88 1.56 -2.48 7.26
N THR A 89 1.89 -3.70 7.69
CA THR A 89 3.23 -4.02 8.22
C THR A 89 3.97 -5.00 7.33
N ASP A 90 5.18 -4.61 6.91
CA ASP A 90 6.13 -5.46 6.20
C ASP A 90 7.16 -6.04 7.18
N SER A 91 7.17 -7.36 7.29
CA SER A 91 8.08 -8.13 8.17
C SER A 91 9.14 -8.92 7.39
N SER A 92 9.35 -8.60 6.10
CA SER A 92 10.37 -9.26 5.28
C SER A 92 11.76 -9.11 5.91
N ALA A 93 12.61 -10.14 5.81
CA ALA A 93 13.92 -10.16 6.49
C ALA A 93 14.97 -9.22 5.86
N GLY A 94 14.89 -8.98 4.55
CA GLY A 94 15.89 -8.20 3.78
C GLY A 94 15.70 -6.67 3.85
N PRO A 95 16.45 -5.90 3.02
CA PRO A 95 16.09 -4.52 2.72
C PRO A 95 14.62 -4.47 2.31
N ILE A 96 13.86 -3.51 2.86
CA ILE A 96 12.45 -3.39 2.50
C ILE A 96 12.37 -2.60 1.21
N ILE A 97 11.84 -3.27 0.20
CA ILE A 97 11.60 -2.74 -1.12
C ILE A 97 10.08 -2.60 -1.24
N VAL A 98 9.63 -1.41 -1.60
CA VAL A 98 8.22 -1.10 -1.86
C VAL A 98 8.07 -0.80 -3.35
N PRO A 99 7.83 -1.84 -4.18
CA PRO A 99 7.54 -1.68 -5.59
C PRO A 99 6.28 -0.85 -5.82
N VAL A 100 6.32 0.01 -6.84
CA VAL A 100 5.16 0.72 -7.36
C VAL A 100 5.14 0.53 -8.87
N ARG A 101 4.01 0.05 -9.37
CA ARG A 101 3.75 -0.12 -10.79
C ARG A 101 2.50 0.65 -11.17
N THR A 102 2.56 1.33 -12.31
CA THR A 102 1.40 1.91 -12.98
C THR A 102 1.50 1.69 -14.49
N ASP A 103 0.37 1.56 -15.18
CA ASP A 103 0.30 1.25 -16.62
C ASP A 103 0.03 2.49 -17.51
N GLY A 104 -0.49 3.57 -16.91
CA GLY A 104 -0.84 4.81 -17.60
C GLY A 104 -2.26 4.87 -18.19
N ARG A 105 -3.08 3.82 -18.05
CA ARG A 105 -4.46 3.74 -18.57
C ARG A 105 -5.44 4.57 -17.74
N VAL A 106 -5.33 4.54 -16.42
CA VAL A 106 -6.18 5.33 -15.50
C VAL A 106 -5.33 6.03 -14.46
N THR A 107 -5.62 7.30 -14.14
CA THR A 107 -4.82 8.09 -13.19
C THR A 107 -5.56 8.30 -11.87
N GLY A 108 -4.91 7.94 -10.76
CA GLY A 108 -5.34 8.28 -9.40
C GLY A 108 -4.61 9.51 -8.85
N ARG A 109 -5.01 9.99 -7.66
CA ARG A 109 -4.31 11.07 -6.94
C ARG A 109 -2.91 10.68 -6.42
N GLY A 110 -2.56 9.40 -6.44
CA GLY A 110 -1.34 8.86 -5.86
C GLY A 110 -1.47 8.64 -4.36
N PHE A 111 -0.35 8.53 -3.67
CA PHE A 111 -0.30 8.19 -2.25
C PHE A 111 0.72 9.02 -1.48
N ARG A 112 0.48 9.19 -0.18
CA ARG A 112 1.46 9.67 0.79
C ARG A 112 1.42 8.77 2.01
N LEU A 113 2.51 8.05 2.23
CA LEU A 113 2.67 7.12 3.34
C LEU A 113 3.76 7.61 4.28
N PHE A 114 3.54 7.37 5.56
CA PHE A 114 4.53 7.48 6.62
C PHE A 114 4.90 6.09 7.04
N TYR A 115 6.18 5.88 7.36
CA TYR A 115 6.68 4.59 7.79
C TYR A 115 7.33 4.71 9.17
N THR A 116 7.17 3.65 9.97
CA THR A 116 7.83 3.48 11.26
C THR A 116 8.57 2.15 11.23
N GLN A 117 9.87 2.14 11.52
CA GLN A 117 10.57 0.88 11.76
C GLN A 117 10.22 0.39 13.17
N ASN A 118 9.83 -0.88 13.31
CA ASN A 118 9.53 -1.48 14.61
C ASN A 118 10.71 -2.32 15.11
N ARG A 119 11.06 -2.16 16.39
CA ARG A 119 12.13 -2.92 17.01
C ARG A 119 11.79 -4.41 17.01
N CYS A 120 12.83 -5.24 16.90
CA CYS A 120 12.70 -6.67 17.14
C CYS A 120 12.20 -6.92 18.58
N PRO A 121 11.35 -7.93 18.81
CA PRO A 121 11.01 -8.37 20.15
C PRO A 121 12.29 -8.73 20.92
N ASN A 122 12.36 -8.39 22.21
CA ASN A 122 13.42 -8.90 23.08
C ASN A 122 13.17 -10.41 23.25
N THR A 123 14.02 -11.24 22.64
CA THR A 123 14.07 -12.69 22.90
C THR A 123 14.78 -12.96 24.21
#